data_AF-A0A8H7BSI4-F1
#
_entry.id   AF-A0A8H7BSI4-F1
#
_cell.length_a   1.000
_cell.length_b   1.000
_cell.length_c   1.000
_cell.angle_alpha   90.00
_cell.angle_beta   90.00
_cell.angle_gamma   90.00
#
_symmetry.space_group_name_H-M   'P 1'
#
loop_
_entity.id
_entity.type
_entity.pdbx_description
1 polymer ?
#
loop_
_entity_poly.entity_id
_entity_poly.type
_entity_poly.pdbx_seq_one_letter_code
_entity_poly.pdbx_strand_id
1 'polypeptide(L)'
;MTQGVYVSPKSPLKPSSSIPGTLIGSEYGSPFERDLVDYLDAYENYEIVKLRERLMQYDWSSCKAVIIGSVPGYHRESAVSKWGLGRLSKVLRTHVSLPPECCQESTIIAQCSSVANFSEKWFYGDFASSMSAASNEVRAARPHLRFIYPTVRDVSQRYLTYY
;
A
#
# COMPACT_ATOMS: atom_id res chain seq x y z
N MET A 1 0.60 -1.83 23.56
CA MET A 1 0.34 -1.28 22.21
C MET A 1 0.58 -2.40 21.21
N THR A 2 -0.25 -2.56 20.18
CA THR A 2 -0.05 -3.57 19.13
C THR A 2 0.54 -2.88 17.91
N GLN A 3 1.67 -3.35 17.40
CA GLN A 3 2.40 -2.76 16.27
C GLN A 3 2.69 -3.84 15.22
N GLY A 4 2.64 -3.45 13.93
CA GLY A 4 3.02 -4.31 12.82
C GLY A 4 4.35 -3.85 12.23
N VAL A 5 5.21 -4.80 11.85
CA VAL A 5 6.49 -4.52 11.20
C VAL A 5 6.64 -5.43 9.99
N TYR A 6 6.95 -4.84 8.83
CA TYR A 6 7.42 -5.58 7.68
C TYR A 6 8.95 -5.59 7.67
N VAL A 7 9.54 -6.78 7.55
CA VAL A 7 10.99 -6.96 7.39
C VAL A 7 11.20 -7.51 5.99
N SER A 8 11.90 -6.77 5.14
CA SER A 8 12.23 -7.24 3.80
C SER A 8 13.20 -8.42 3.88
N PRO A 9 13.24 -9.29 2.84
CA PRO A 9 14.37 -10.19 2.66
C PRO A 9 15.69 -9.41 2.63
N LYS A 10 16.78 -10.11 2.93
CA LYS A 10 18.12 -9.54 2.80
C LYS A 10 18.47 -9.38 1.32
N SER A 11 18.55 -8.14 0.86
CA SER A 11 18.92 -7.80 -0.52
C SER A 11 20.45 -7.74 -0.68
N PRO A 12 21.06 -8.47 -1.64
CA PRO A 12 22.49 -8.34 -1.92
C PRO A 12 22.77 -7.06 -2.72
N LEU A 13 24.04 -6.67 -2.81
CA LEU A 13 24.46 -5.63 -3.76
C LEU A 13 24.29 -6.13 -5.19
N LYS A 14 23.91 -5.22 -6.09
CA LYS A 14 23.87 -5.50 -7.52
C LYS A 14 25.29 -5.76 -8.06
N PRO A 15 25.46 -6.63 -9.07
CA PRO A 15 26.78 -6.88 -9.67
C PRO A 15 27.39 -5.59 -10.22
N SER A 16 28.72 -5.41 -10.11
CA SER A 16 29.42 -4.20 -10.61
C SER A 16 29.27 -3.97 -12.12
N SER A 17 28.91 -5.02 -12.88
CA SER A 17 28.63 -4.99 -14.31
C SER A 17 27.13 -4.86 -14.64
N SER A 18 26.27 -4.70 -13.64
CA SER A 18 24.85 -4.48 -13.87
C SER A 18 24.62 -3.03 -14.31
N ILE A 19 24.43 -2.88 -15.61
CA ILE A 19 23.83 -1.71 -16.25
C ILE A 19 22.49 -1.43 -15.53
N PRO A 20 22.10 -0.16 -15.30
CA PRO A 20 20.76 0.17 -14.80
C PRO A 20 19.71 -0.62 -15.59
N GLY A 21 18.89 -1.40 -14.89
CA GLY A 21 17.80 -2.15 -15.50
C GLY A 21 18.07 -3.59 -15.92
N THR A 22 18.26 -4.48 -14.95
CA THR A 22 18.53 -5.91 -15.18
C THR A 22 17.27 -6.76 -15.45
N LEU A 23 16.11 -6.11 -15.64
CA LEU A 23 15.06 -6.62 -16.54
C LEU A 23 15.31 -5.95 -17.88
N ILE A 24 15.56 -6.72 -18.93
CA ILE A 24 15.78 -6.21 -20.30
C ILE A 24 14.73 -5.11 -20.60
N GLY A 25 15.16 -3.84 -20.58
CA GLY A 25 14.32 -2.69 -20.94
C GLY A 25 13.64 -1.87 -19.82
N SER A 26 13.95 -2.02 -18.52
CA SER A 26 13.40 -1.11 -17.49
C SER A 26 14.46 -0.53 -16.56
N GLU A 27 14.44 0.77 -16.28
CA GLU A 27 15.37 1.50 -15.36
C GLU A 27 15.57 0.85 -13.97
N TYR A 28 14.61 0.04 -13.50
CA TYR A 28 14.58 -0.60 -12.18
C TYR A 28 14.69 -2.14 -12.25
N GLY A 29 15.20 -2.78 -11.21
CA GLY A 29 15.34 -4.24 -11.12
C GLY A 29 14.10 -4.99 -10.62
N SER A 30 13.11 -4.29 -10.05
CA SER A 30 11.83 -4.88 -9.61
C SER A 30 10.72 -3.84 -9.46
N PRO A 31 9.43 -4.25 -9.42
CA PRO A 31 8.33 -3.35 -9.09
C PRO A 31 8.47 -2.69 -7.72
N PHE A 32 8.98 -3.42 -6.72
CA PHE A 32 9.23 -2.88 -5.38
C PHE A 32 10.28 -1.77 -5.41
N GLU A 33 11.39 -1.99 -6.13
CA GLU A 33 12.44 -0.99 -6.27
C GLU A 33 11.92 0.29 -6.92
N ARG A 34 11.18 0.16 -8.03
CA ARG A 34 10.57 1.32 -8.70
C ARG A 34 9.68 2.10 -7.74
N ASP A 35 8.75 1.41 -7.06
CA ASP A 35 7.80 2.07 -6.16
C ASP A 35 8.52 2.72 -4.95
N LEU A 36 9.60 2.11 -4.47
CA LEU A 36 10.43 2.65 -3.38
C LEU A 36 11.16 3.93 -3.82
N VAL A 37 11.80 3.89 -4.99
CA VAL A 37 12.50 5.05 -5.57
C VAL A 37 11.52 6.18 -5.83
N ASP A 38 10.40 5.89 -6.50
CA ASP A 38 9.33 6.84 -6.76
C ASP A 38 8.84 7.54 -5.48
N TYR A 39 8.71 6.78 -4.39
CA TYR A 39 8.24 7.33 -3.11
C TYR A 39 9.27 8.26 -2.47
N LEU A 40 10.56 7.92 -2.55
CA LEU A 40 11.64 8.74 -1.99
C LEU A 40 11.85 10.02 -2.82
N ASP A 41 11.75 9.94 -4.15
CA ASP A 41 11.90 11.10 -5.03
C ASP A 41 10.83 12.18 -4.80
N ALA A 42 9.63 11.78 -4.36
CA ALA A 42 8.54 12.71 -4.07
C ALA A 42 8.83 13.70 -2.92
N TYR A 43 9.88 13.49 -2.13
CA TYR A 43 10.25 14.38 -1.03
C TYR A 43 11.20 15.51 -1.44
N GLU A 44 11.82 15.43 -2.62
CA GLU A 44 12.73 16.48 -3.15
C GLU A 44 13.79 16.96 -2.14
N ASN A 45 14.24 16.06 -1.25
CA ASN A 45 15.15 16.36 -0.15
C ASN A 45 16.52 15.71 -0.36
N TYR A 46 17.60 16.47 -0.18
CA TYR A 46 18.97 16.03 -0.45
C TYR A 46 19.40 14.78 0.36
N GLU A 47 19.05 14.69 1.64
CA GLU A 47 19.40 13.52 2.45
C GLU A 47 18.59 12.29 2.05
N ILE A 48 17.35 12.49 1.60
CA ILE A 48 16.51 11.41 1.06
C ILE A 48 17.05 10.94 -0.30
N VAL A 49 17.55 11.85 -1.14
CA VAL A 49 18.21 11.52 -2.40
C VAL A 49 19.44 10.64 -2.16
N LYS A 50 20.31 10.98 -1.19
CA LYS A 50 21.45 10.12 -0.82
C LYS A 50 21.00 8.73 -0.36
N LEU A 51 19.93 8.65 0.44
CA LEU A 51 19.38 7.38 0.89
C LEU A 51 18.87 6.56 -0.30
N ARG A 52 18.12 7.18 -1.22
CA ARG A 52 17.65 6.55 -2.46
C ARG A 52 18.80 5.99 -3.27
N GLU A 53 19.84 6.77 -3.53
CA GLU A 53 21.03 6.33 -4.28
C GLU A 53 21.74 5.14 -3.62
N ARG A 54 21.78 5.09 -2.29
CA ARG A 54 22.30 3.94 -1.55
C ARG A 54 21.41 2.71 -1.70
N LEU A 55 20.09 2.88 -1.64
CA LEU A 55 19.13 1.78 -1.78
C LEU A 55 19.09 1.20 -3.19
N MET A 56 19.30 2.02 -4.22
CA MET A 56 19.36 1.60 -5.64
C MET A 56 20.55 0.67 -5.95
N GLN A 57 21.56 0.61 -5.08
CA GLN A 57 22.71 -0.31 -5.23
C GLN A 57 22.36 -1.75 -4.86
N TYR A 58 21.21 -2.00 -4.22
CA TYR A 58 20.79 -3.33 -3.77
C TYR A 58 19.79 -3.96 -4.74
N ASP A 59 19.87 -5.28 -4.90
CA ASP A 59 18.92 -6.04 -5.69
C ASP A 59 17.66 -6.38 -4.88
N TRP A 60 16.56 -5.71 -5.22
CA TRP A 60 15.26 -5.89 -4.59
C TRP A 60 14.36 -6.92 -5.28
N SER A 61 14.87 -7.68 -6.26
CA SER A 61 14.10 -8.70 -7.00
C SER A 61 13.44 -9.76 -6.09
N SER A 62 14.04 -10.05 -4.94
CA SER A 62 13.49 -10.98 -3.94
C SER A 62 12.31 -10.40 -3.14
N CYS A 63 12.11 -9.08 -3.17
CA CYS A 63 11.04 -8.41 -2.44
C CYS A 63 9.71 -8.54 -3.20
N LYS A 64 8.78 -9.31 -2.64
CA LYS A 64 7.44 -9.54 -3.21
C LYS A 64 6.38 -8.56 -2.70
N ALA A 65 6.73 -7.72 -1.73
CA ALA A 65 5.80 -6.72 -1.23
C ALA A 65 5.49 -5.68 -2.31
N VAL A 66 4.31 -5.07 -2.23
CA VAL A 66 3.93 -3.94 -3.07
C VAL A 66 3.80 -2.72 -2.17
N ILE A 67 4.44 -1.62 -2.56
CA ILE A 67 4.39 -0.38 -1.79
C ILE A 67 3.12 0.38 -2.16
N ILE A 68 2.34 0.74 -1.14
CA ILE A 68 1.16 1.60 -1.23
C ILE A 68 1.47 2.84 -0.39
N GLY A 69 2.15 3.80 -1.00
CA GLY A 69 2.56 5.06 -0.35
C GLY A 69 1.56 6.20 -0.60
N SER A 70 1.58 7.19 0.28
CA SER A 70 0.86 8.46 0.11
C SER A 70 1.85 9.61 0.16
N VAL A 71 1.80 10.51 -0.83
CA VAL A 71 2.64 11.71 -0.89
C VAL A 71 1.74 12.94 -1.04
N PRO A 72 2.04 14.08 -0.38
CA PRO A 72 1.27 15.30 -0.53
C PRO A 72 1.25 15.78 -2.00
N GLY A 73 0.14 16.34 -2.44
CA GLY A 73 0.04 16.93 -3.78
C GLY A 73 -1.32 16.73 -4.44
N TYR A 74 -1.59 17.51 -5.49
CA TYR A 74 -2.76 17.33 -6.34
C TYR A 74 -2.39 16.43 -7.53
N HIS A 75 -2.61 15.14 -7.37
CA HIS A 75 -2.29 14.14 -8.37
C HIS A 75 -3.39 14.07 -9.43
N ARG A 76 -3.06 14.30 -10.71
CA ARG A 76 -4.01 14.25 -11.84
C ARG A 76 -3.70 13.09 -12.76
N GLU A 77 -4.71 12.69 -13.53
CA GLU A 77 -4.56 11.71 -14.61
C GLU A 77 -3.91 10.40 -14.14
N SER A 78 -2.83 9.97 -14.79
CA SER A 78 -2.10 8.74 -14.49
C SER A 78 -1.53 8.72 -13.06
N ALA A 79 -1.23 9.88 -12.49
CA ALA A 79 -0.67 10.01 -11.14
C ALA A 79 -1.68 9.71 -10.02
N VAL A 80 -3.00 9.79 -10.30
CA VAL A 80 -4.05 9.41 -9.32
C VAL A 80 -3.87 7.96 -8.87
N SER A 81 -3.42 7.10 -9.77
CA SER A 81 -3.19 5.68 -9.51
C SER A 81 -1.81 5.35 -8.92
N LYS A 82 -0.96 6.37 -8.69
CA LYS A 82 0.39 6.20 -8.15
C LYS A 82 0.42 6.22 -6.62
N TRP A 83 -0.53 6.92 -5.98
CA TRP A 83 -0.53 7.16 -4.53
C TRP A 83 -1.87 6.84 -3.84
N GLY A 84 -1.81 6.60 -2.53
CA GLY A 84 -2.96 6.45 -1.64
C GLY A 84 -3.98 5.40 -2.07
N LEU A 85 -5.26 5.73 -1.93
CA LEU A 85 -6.38 4.83 -2.29
C LEU A 85 -6.40 4.46 -3.79
N GLY A 86 -5.99 5.39 -4.67
CA GLY A 86 -5.89 5.11 -6.10
C GLY A 86 -4.83 4.05 -6.41
N ARG A 87 -3.68 4.10 -5.73
CA ARG A 87 -2.65 3.06 -5.82
C ARG A 87 -3.16 1.72 -5.34
N LEU A 88 -3.79 1.68 -4.18
CA LEU A 88 -4.39 0.46 -3.62
C LEU A 88 -5.36 -0.16 -4.63
N SER A 89 -6.30 0.63 -5.14
CA SER A 89 -7.32 0.17 -6.08
C SER A 89 -6.69 -0.42 -7.35
N LYS A 90 -5.66 0.24 -7.91
CA LYS A 90 -4.94 -0.27 -9.09
C LYS A 90 -4.21 -1.58 -8.81
N VAL A 91 -3.53 -1.69 -7.68
CA VAL A 91 -2.81 -2.91 -7.26
C VAL A 91 -3.79 -4.07 -7.12
N LEU A 92 -4.92 -3.87 -6.44
CA LEU A 92 -5.94 -4.90 -6.27
C LEU A 92 -6.53 -5.34 -7.62
N ARG A 93 -6.89 -4.40 -8.52
CA ARG A 93 -7.38 -4.76 -9.87
C ARG A 93 -6.37 -5.54 -10.70
N THR A 94 -5.08 -5.29 -10.49
CA THR A 94 -4.02 -5.94 -11.28
C THR A 94 -3.69 -7.33 -10.75
N HIS A 95 -3.74 -7.53 -9.43
CA HIS A 95 -3.19 -8.73 -8.80
C HIS A 95 -4.22 -9.63 -8.09
N VAL A 96 -5.44 -9.15 -7.87
CA VAL A 96 -6.47 -9.88 -7.11
C VAL A 96 -7.61 -10.30 -8.03
N SER A 97 -7.90 -11.60 -8.05
CA SER A 97 -9.12 -12.17 -8.60
C SER A 97 -9.86 -12.86 -7.48
N LEU A 98 -11.12 -12.48 -7.27
CA LEU A 98 -11.94 -13.03 -6.21
C LEU A 98 -12.39 -14.45 -6.56
N PRO A 99 -12.27 -15.43 -5.65
CA PRO A 99 -12.92 -16.73 -5.79
C PRO A 99 -14.44 -16.60 -5.95
N PRO A 100 -15.13 -17.57 -6.58
CA PRO A 100 -16.59 -17.52 -6.80
C PRO A 100 -17.39 -17.27 -5.52
N GLU A 101 -16.98 -17.84 -4.39
CA GLU A 101 -17.63 -17.67 -3.09
C GLU A 101 -17.51 -16.21 -2.62
N CYS A 102 -16.31 -15.63 -2.75
CA CYS A 102 -16.06 -14.23 -2.41
C CYS A 102 -16.75 -13.24 -3.37
N CYS A 103 -17.02 -13.65 -4.61
CA CYS A 103 -17.85 -12.89 -5.53
C CYS A 103 -19.31 -12.85 -5.10
N GLN A 104 -19.82 -13.86 -4.39
CA GLN A 104 -21.20 -13.85 -3.89
C GLN A 104 -21.30 -13.02 -2.60
N GLU A 105 -20.35 -13.23 -1.68
CA GLU A 105 -20.34 -12.52 -0.41
C GLU A 105 -18.89 -12.39 0.10
N SER A 106 -18.51 -11.17 0.47
CA SER A 106 -17.22 -10.90 1.09
C SER A 106 -17.29 -9.74 2.07
N THR A 107 -16.32 -9.68 2.98
CA THR A 107 -16.20 -8.61 3.98
C THR A 107 -14.82 -7.98 3.90
N ILE A 108 -14.79 -6.65 3.79
CA ILE A 108 -13.60 -5.83 3.98
C ILE A 108 -13.51 -5.45 5.45
N ILE A 109 -12.36 -5.74 6.07
CA ILE A 109 -12.06 -5.34 7.44
C ILE A 109 -11.03 -4.21 7.40
N ALA A 110 -11.43 -3.02 7.87
CA ALA A 110 -10.54 -1.89 8.05
C ALA A 110 -10.23 -1.70 9.54
N GLN A 111 -8.95 -1.70 9.91
CA GLN A 111 -8.51 -1.42 11.28
C GLN A 111 -7.66 -0.16 11.28
N CYS A 112 -8.00 0.78 12.17
CA CYS A 112 -7.21 1.99 12.37
C CYS A 112 -7.16 2.36 13.86
N SER A 113 -6.19 3.21 14.23
CA SER A 113 -6.07 3.78 15.57
C SER A 113 -6.51 5.25 15.64
N SER A 114 -6.95 5.81 14.51
CA SER A 114 -7.45 7.17 14.39
C SER A 114 -8.49 7.23 13.28
N VAL A 115 -9.51 8.05 13.49
CA VAL A 115 -10.59 8.33 12.55
C VAL A 115 -10.70 9.84 12.43
N ALA A 116 -10.41 10.37 11.25
CA ALA A 116 -10.61 11.77 10.95
C ALA A 116 -12.08 12.04 10.59
N ASN A 117 -12.47 13.31 10.54
CA ASN A 117 -13.77 13.68 9.98
C ASN A 117 -13.75 13.49 8.46
N PHE A 118 -14.70 12.71 7.93
CA PHE A 118 -14.87 12.50 6.50
C PHE A 118 -16.36 12.47 6.15
N SER A 119 -16.67 12.82 4.90
CA SER A 119 -18.05 12.73 4.42
C SER A 119 -18.43 11.29 4.10
N GLU A 120 -19.72 10.97 4.20
CA GLU A 120 -20.26 9.68 3.72
C GLU A 120 -19.93 9.44 2.24
N LYS A 121 -19.96 10.52 1.43
CA LYS A 121 -19.60 10.47 0.02
C LYS A 121 -18.17 9.97 -0.17
N TRP A 122 -17.21 10.52 0.57
CA TRP A 122 -15.82 10.08 0.51
C TRP A 122 -15.68 8.64 1.01
N PHE A 123 -16.35 8.30 2.11
CA PHE A 123 -16.25 6.98 2.72
C PHE A 123 -16.76 5.87 1.80
N TYR A 124 -17.97 6.01 1.25
CA TYR A 124 -18.55 5.00 0.39
C TYR A 124 -18.09 5.11 -1.07
N GLY A 125 -17.83 6.33 -1.56
CA GLY A 125 -17.46 6.60 -2.94
C GLY A 125 -15.99 6.36 -3.23
N ASP A 126 -15.09 6.80 -2.34
CA ASP A 126 -13.65 6.70 -2.55
C ASP A 126 -13.04 5.53 -1.77
N PHE A 127 -13.22 5.52 -0.44
CA PHE A 127 -12.57 4.54 0.43
C PHE A 127 -13.10 3.12 0.19
N ALA A 128 -14.40 2.89 0.36
CA ALA A 128 -15.00 1.57 0.21
C ALA A 128 -14.80 1.02 -1.22
N SER A 129 -15.00 1.87 -2.24
CA SER A 129 -14.80 1.52 -3.66
C SER A 129 -13.37 1.11 -3.96
N SER A 130 -12.38 1.83 -3.42
CA SER A 130 -10.97 1.50 -3.61
C SER A 130 -10.58 0.19 -2.94
N MET A 131 -11.11 -0.08 -1.74
CA MET A 131 -10.85 -1.30 -0.97
C MET A 131 -11.55 -2.54 -1.57
N SER A 132 -12.67 -2.36 -2.28
CA SER A 132 -13.40 -3.46 -2.94
C SER A 132 -12.87 -3.83 -4.32
N ALA A 133 -11.78 -3.21 -4.74
CA ALA A 133 -11.31 -3.36 -6.10
C ALA A 133 -10.76 -4.78 -6.37
N ALA A 134 -11.00 -5.31 -7.56
CA ALA A 134 -10.51 -6.61 -8.01
C ALA A 134 -10.58 -6.72 -9.54
N SER A 135 -9.79 -7.60 -10.13
CA SER A 135 -9.79 -7.84 -11.59
C SER A 135 -11.17 -8.30 -12.13
N ASN A 136 -11.94 -9.00 -11.31
CA ASN A 136 -13.28 -9.51 -11.62
C ASN A 136 -14.40 -8.84 -10.80
N GLU A 137 -14.17 -7.63 -10.28
CA GLU A 137 -15.12 -6.90 -9.41
C GLU A 137 -16.51 -6.69 -10.03
N VAL A 138 -16.60 -6.56 -11.36
CA VAL A 138 -17.88 -6.36 -12.09
C VAL A 138 -18.86 -7.52 -11.86
N ARG A 139 -18.34 -8.72 -11.59
CA ARG A 139 -19.15 -9.93 -11.34
C ARG A 139 -19.36 -10.22 -9.84
N ALA A 140 -18.80 -9.38 -8.97
CA ALA A 140 -18.87 -9.56 -7.53
C ALA A 140 -19.97 -8.70 -6.92
N ALA A 141 -20.63 -9.23 -5.89
CA ALA A 141 -21.49 -8.47 -5.01
C ALA A 141 -20.67 -7.42 -4.24
N ARG A 142 -21.34 -6.34 -3.82
CA ARG A 142 -20.68 -5.31 -3.02
C ARG A 142 -20.32 -5.89 -1.64
N PRO A 143 -19.04 -5.84 -1.22
CA PRO A 143 -18.63 -6.40 0.05
C PRO A 143 -19.18 -5.61 1.24
N HIS A 144 -19.37 -6.29 2.36
CA HIS A 144 -19.61 -5.63 3.64
C HIS A 144 -18.34 -4.92 4.12
N LEU A 145 -18.46 -3.67 4.55
CA LEU A 145 -17.34 -2.94 5.14
C LEU A 145 -17.49 -2.91 6.66
N ARG A 146 -16.50 -3.46 7.38
CA ARG A 146 -16.46 -3.47 8.84
C ARG A 146 -15.23 -2.73 9.34
N PHE A 147 -15.42 -1.93 10.38
CA PHE A 147 -14.35 -1.19 11.03
C PHE A 147 -14.02 -1.80 12.40
N ILE A 148 -12.72 -1.94 12.65
CA ILE A 148 -12.19 -2.26 13.97
C ILE A 148 -11.55 -0.98 14.51
N TYR A 149 -12.18 -0.42 15.54
CA TYR A 149 -11.71 0.76 16.25
C TYR A 149 -11.93 0.59 17.76
N PRO A 150 -10.95 0.96 18.62
CA PRO A 150 -11.10 0.80 20.06
C PRO A 150 -12.28 1.60 20.63
N THR A 151 -13.12 0.94 21.42
CA THR A 151 -14.18 1.60 22.18
C THR A 151 -13.63 2.21 23.48
N VAL A 152 -14.44 3.06 24.13
CA VAL A 152 -14.13 3.59 25.47
C VAL A 152 -13.91 2.45 26.48
N ARG A 153 -14.65 1.35 26.37
CA ARG A 153 -14.49 0.16 27.22
C ARG A 153 -13.12 -0.50 26.99
N ASP A 154 -12.73 -0.70 25.73
CA ASP A 154 -11.48 -1.35 25.38
C ASP A 154 -10.26 -0.56 25.89
N VAL A 155 -10.36 0.77 25.86
CA VAL A 155 -9.30 1.66 26.35
C VAL A 155 -9.28 1.71 27.87
N SER A 156 -10.43 1.81 28.54
CA SER A 156 -10.50 1.89 30.01
C SER A 156 -10.07 0.59 30.70
N GLN A 157 -10.45 -0.58 30.19
CA GLN A 157 -10.06 -1.87 30.75
C GLN A 157 -8.54 -2.10 30.69
N ARG A 158 -7.84 -1.53 29.69
CA ARG A 158 -6.37 -1.57 29.64
C ARG A 158 -5.71 -0.87 30.82
N TYR A 159 -6.32 0.15 31.43
CA TYR A 159 -5.73 0.83 32.59
C TYR A 159 -5.95 0.07 33.90
N LEU A 160 -6.99 -0.77 33.99
CA LEU A 160 -7.30 -1.56 35.19
C LEU A 160 -6.43 -2.80 35.37
N THR A 161 -5.68 -3.21 34.34
CA THR A 161 -4.78 -4.39 34.41
C THR A 161 -3.36 -4.04 34.88
N TYR A 162 -3.08 -2.74 35.16
CA TYR A 162 -1.77 -2.26 35.62
C TYR A 162 -1.81 -1.67 37.05
N TYR A 163 -2.86 -1.98 37.83
CA TYR A 163 -2.96 -1.66 39.25
C TYR A 163 -3.34 -2.90 40.06
#